data_AF-A0A3S4HI46-F1
#
_entry.id   AF-A0A3S4HI46-F1
#
_cell.length_a   1.000
_cell.length_b   1.000
_cell.length_c   1.000
_cell.angle_alpha   90.00
_cell.angle_beta   90.00
_cell.angle_gamma   90.00
#
_symmetry.space_group_name_H-M   'P 1'
#
loop_
_entity.id
_entity.type
_entity.pdbx_description
1 polymer ?
#
loop_
_entity_poly.entity_id
_entity_poly.type
_entity_poly.pdbx_seq_one_letter_code
_entity_poly.pdbx_strand_id
1 'polypeptide(L)'
;MYHDLIRNELNEAADTLAKFINDDANIDAIQRAAVLLADAFKAGGKVISCGNGGSHCDAMHFAEELTGRYREKPPRLPGDCHFRRQPSVLRQQRFWL
;
A
#
# COMPACT_ATOMS: atom_id res chain seq x y z
N MET A 1 26.98 8.72 -25.17
CA MET A 1 27.57 7.58 -24.43
C MET A 1 26.94 7.47 -23.04
N TYR A 2 25.63 7.18 -22.99
CA TYR A 2 24.82 6.95 -21.77
C TYR A 2 23.48 6.27 -22.14
N HIS A 3 23.06 6.39 -23.40
CA HIS A 3 21.86 5.73 -23.92
C HIS A 3 21.81 4.23 -23.65
N ASP A 4 22.95 3.53 -23.70
CA ASP A 4 22.99 2.09 -23.44
C ASP A 4 22.77 1.77 -21.96
N LEU A 5 23.32 2.59 -21.05
CA LEU A 5 23.07 2.46 -19.61
C LEU A 5 21.60 2.75 -19.28
N ILE A 6 21.03 3.82 -19.82
CA ILE A 6 19.60 4.14 -19.63
C ILE A 6 18.72 2.98 -20.15
N ARG A 7 19.03 2.44 -21.33
CA ARG A 7 18.27 1.32 -21.89
C ARG A 7 18.43 0.06 -21.04
N ASN A 8 19.61 -0.18 -20.49
CA ASN A 8 19.87 -1.34 -19.64
C ASN A 8 19.03 -1.30 -18.35
N GLU A 9 19.04 -0.18 -17.62
CA GLU A 9 18.25 -0.05 -16.37
C GLU A 9 16.74 -0.20 -16.61
N LEU A 10 16.24 0.35 -17.72
CA LEU A 10 14.82 0.22 -18.09
C LEU A 10 14.47 -1.23 -18.46
N ASN A 11 15.35 -1.94 -19.16
CA ASN A 11 15.15 -3.35 -19.49
C ASN A 11 15.21 -4.23 -18.24
N GLU A 12 16.11 -3.96 -17.30
CA GLU A 12 16.19 -4.69 -16.03
C GLU A 12 14.91 -4.53 -15.18
N ALA A 13 14.37 -3.32 -15.10
CA ALA A 13 13.10 -3.06 -14.43
C ALA A 13 11.93 -3.81 -15.12
N ALA A 14 11.90 -3.80 -16.45
CA ALA A 14 10.89 -4.52 -17.23
C ALA A 14 10.98 -6.05 -17.02
N ASP A 15 12.19 -6.62 -17.02
CA ASP A 15 12.41 -8.05 -16.79
C ASP A 15 12.02 -8.45 -15.36
N THR A 16 12.32 -7.61 -14.38
CA THR A 16 11.92 -7.82 -12.99
C THR A 16 10.40 -7.82 -12.84
N LEU A 17 9.72 -6.86 -13.49
CA LEU A 17 8.26 -6.80 -13.52
C LEU A 17 7.65 -8.02 -14.22
N ALA A 18 8.21 -8.44 -15.35
CA ALA A 18 7.74 -9.62 -16.08
C ALA A 18 7.87 -10.89 -15.23
N LYS A 19 8.99 -11.07 -14.53
CA LYS A 19 9.16 -12.19 -13.58
C LYS A 19 8.16 -12.14 -12.43
N PHE A 20 7.91 -10.95 -11.89
CA PHE A 20 6.97 -10.78 -10.77
C PHE A 20 5.53 -11.11 -11.18
N ILE A 21 5.09 -10.69 -12.37
CA ILE A 21 3.74 -10.94 -12.90
C ILE A 21 3.54 -12.42 -13.25
N ASN A 22 4.56 -13.09 -13.80
CA ASN A 22 4.46 -14.49 -14.24
C ASN A 22 4.47 -15.51 -13.08
N ASP A 23 4.64 -15.06 -11.84
CA ASP A 23 4.56 -15.91 -10.66
C ASP A 23 3.19 -15.73 -9.99
N ASP A 24 2.33 -16.73 -10.19
CA ASP A 24 0.96 -16.77 -9.64
C ASP A 24 0.95 -16.60 -8.11
N ALA A 25 2.01 -17.04 -7.40
CA ALA A 25 2.08 -16.89 -5.96
C ALA A 25 2.15 -15.42 -5.52
N ASN A 26 2.74 -14.55 -6.34
CA ASN A 26 2.78 -13.10 -6.09
C ASN A 26 1.39 -12.48 -6.25
N ILE A 27 0.65 -12.89 -7.27
CA ILE A 27 -0.73 -12.42 -7.51
C ILE A 27 -1.63 -12.84 -6.34
N ASP A 28 -1.53 -14.09 -5.91
CA ASP A 28 -2.25 -14.60 -4.75
C ASP A 28 -1.88 -13.86 -3.46
N ALA A 29 -0.59 -13.57 -3.25
CA ALA A 29 -0.14 -12.82 -2.09
C ALA A 29 -0.71 -11.38 -2.06
N ILE A 30 -0.75 -10.70 -3.20
CA ILE A 30 -1.36 -9.37 -3.34
C ILE A 30 -2.85 -9.44 -3.03
N GLN A 31 -3.58 -10.41 -3.59
CA GLN A 31 -5.01 -10.58 -3.31
C GLN A 31 -5.27 -10.82 -1.82
N ARG A 32 -4.51 -11.73 -1.19
CA ARG A 32 -4.64 -12.00 0.25
C ARG A 32 -4.37 -10.77 1.10
N ALA A 33 -3.33 -10.00 0.77
CA ALA A 33 -3.00 -8.76 1.48
C ALA A 33 -4.14 -7.73 1.36
N ALA A 34 -4.69 -7.55 0.15
CA ALA A 34 -5.80 -6.63 -0.09
C ALA A 34 -7.07 -7.02 0.68
N VAL A 35 -7.43 -8.32 0.69
CA VAL A 35 -8.58 -8.84 1.44
C VAL A 35 -8.39 -8.65 2.94
N LEU A 36 -7.20 -8.99 3.47
CA LEU A 36 -6.88 -8.83 4.89
C LEU A 36 -7.01 -7.36 5.34
N LEU A 37 -6.48 -6.43 4.54
CA LEU A 37 -6.58 -5.00 4.82
C LEU A 37 -8.04 -4.52 4.79
N ALA A 38 -8.80 -4.93 3.77
CA ALA A 38 -10.21 -4.56 3.64
C ALA A 38 -11.04 -5.07 4.83
N ASP A 39 -10.82 -6.31 5.25
CA ASP A 39 -11.53 -6.91 6.38
C ASP A 39 -11.11 -6.28 7.71
N ALA A 40 -9.84 -5.94 7.88
CA ALA A 40 -9.37 -5.16 9.03
C ALA A 40 -10.08 -3.80 9.11
N PHE A 41 -10.25 -3.09 7.98
CA PHE A 41 -10.98 -1.82 7.98
C PHE A 41 -12.48 -1.98 8.25
N LYS A 42 -13.13 -3.00 7.70
CA LYS A 42 -14.56 -3.29 7.98
C LYS A 42 -14.80 -3.61 9.46
N ALA A 43 -13.85 -4.29 10.10
CA ALA A 43 -13.89 -4.59 11.53
C ALA A 43 -13.59 -3.36 12.42
N GLY A 44 -13.36 -2.18 11.84
CA GLY A 44 -12.95 -0.97 12.57
C GLY A 44 -11.50 -1.01 13.07
N GLY A 45 -10.69 -1.91 12.52
CA GLY A 45 -9.27 -2.06 12.79
C GLY A 45 -8.43 -0.96 12.14
N LYS A 46 -7.13 -1.01 12.42
CA LYS A 46 -6.15 -0.03 11.94
C LYS A 46 -4.99 -0.71 11.25
N VAL A 47 -4.41 -0.02 10.27
CA VAL A 47 -3.21 -0.47 9.55
C VAL A 47 -2.05 0.45 9.90
N ILE A 48 -0.86 -0.13 10.04
CA ILE A 48 0.38 0.61 10.31
C ILE A 48 1.39 0.16 9.26
N SER A 49 1.94 1.11 8.51
CA SER A 49 3.04 0.89 7.58
C SER A 49 4.35 1.46 8.15
N CYS A 50 5.44 0.74 7.96
CA CYS A 50 6.79 1.16 8.34
C CYS A 50 7.81 0.67 7.30
N GLY A 51 8.90 1.43 7.14
CA GLY A 51 9.96 1.18 6.17
C GLY A 51 11.17 2.09 6.41
N ASN A 52 12.34 1.65 5.99
CA ASN A 52 13.63 2.35 6.13
C ASN A 52 14.13 2.84 4.76
N GLY A 53 14.74 4.04 4.71
CA GLY A 53 15.29 4.59 3.46
C GLY A 53 14.23 4.80 2.38
N GLY A 54 14.46 4.33 1.15
CA GLY A 54 13.51 4.46 0.03
C GLY A 54 12.13 3.86 0.33
N SER A 55 12.09 2.72 1.03
CA SER A 55 10.82 2.08 1.45
C SER A 55 10.02 2.89 2.47
N HIS A 56 10.62 3.91 3.10
CA HIS A 56 9.89 4.87 3.92
C HIS A 56 8.93 5.72 3.09
N CYS A 57 9.34 6.09 1.87
CA CYS A 57 8.52 6.85 0.93
C CYS A 57 7.27 6.04 0.55
N ASP A 58 7.44 4.75 0.23
CA ASP A 58 6.34 3.85 -0.11
C ASP A 58 5.40 3.63 1.08
N ALA A 59 5.95 3.42 2.29
CA ALA A 59 5.16 3.29 3.50
C ALA A 59 4.33 4.55 3.79
N MET A 60 4.89 5.73 3.50
CA MET A 60 4.21 7.01 3.66
C MET A 60 3.11 7.20 2.61
N HIS A 61 3.42 6.99 1.33
CA HIS A 61 2.45 7.06 0.22
C HIS A 61 1.28 6.10 0.45
N PHE A 62 1.58 4.87 0.84
CA PHE A 62 0.55 3.87 1.16
C PHE A 62 -0.38 4.34 2.28
N ALA A 63 0.16 4.91 3.36
CA ALA A 63 -0.66 5.45 4.44
C ALA A 63 -1.48 6.67 4.00
N GLU A 64 -0.94 7.53 3.14
CA GLU A 64 -1.63 8.72 2.62
C GLU A 64 -2.78 8.36 1.70
N GLU A 65 -2.56 7.46 0.74
CA GLU A 65 -3.61 7.01 -0.18
C GLU A 65 -4.76 6.33 0.55
N LEU A 66 -4.46 5.46 1.53
CA LEU A 66 -5.48 4.78 2.32
C LEU A 66 -6.25 5.76 3.21
N THR A 67 -5.56 6.70 3.86
CA THR A 67 -6.26 7.70 4.69
C THR A 67 -7.08 8.67 3.85
N GLY A 68 -6.65 9.03 2.64
CA GLY A 68 -7.43 9.86 1.72
C GLY A 68 -8.72 9.15 1.27
N ARG A 69 -8.60 7.93 0.75
CA ARG A 69 -9.73 7.19 0.16
C ARG A 69 -10.79 6.77 1.18
N TYR A 70 -10.41 6.41 2.39
CA TYR A 70 -11.37 5.96 3.42
C TYR A 70 -11.86 7.08 4.35
N ARG A 71 -11.41 8.32 4.14
CA ARG A 71 -11.87 9.51 4.88
C ARG A 71 -12.94 10.28 4.12
N GLU A 72 -12.95 10.19 2.79
CA GLU A 72 -14.08 10.63 1.99
C GLU A 72 -15.15 9.53 1.92
N LYS A 73 -16.38 9.88 2.31
CA LYS A 73 -17.55 9.00 2.47
C LYS A 73 -17.63 7.83 1.46
N PRO A 74 -17.91 6.59 1.90
CA PRO A 74 -18.63 5.67 1.02
C PRO A 74 -20.00 6.27 0.67
N PRO A 75 -20.58 6.04 -0.52
CA PRO A 75 -21.96 6.43 -0.80
C PRO A 75 -22.85 5.86 0.30
N ARG A 76 -23.59 6.75 0.97
CA ARG A 76 -24.36 6.47 2.17
C ARG A 76 -25.32 5.30 1.91
N LEU A 77 -25.11 4.17 2.58
CA LEU A 77 -26.20 3.26 2.92
C LEU A 77 -26.88 3.80 4.20
N PRO A 78 -28.22 3.81 4.27
CA PRO A 78 -28.95 4.33 5.41
C PRO A 78 -28.93 3.26 6.52
N GLY A 79 -28.02 3.42 7.47
CA GLY A 79 -27.94 2.54 8.62
C GLY A 79 -26.63 2.74 9.36
N ASP A 80 -26.72 3.41 10.49
CA ASP A 80 -25.71 3.57 11.54
C ASP A 80 -24.40 2.79 11.36
N CYS A 81 -23.33 3.52 11.05
CA CYS A 81 -22.02 3.18 11.56
C CYS A 81 -21.34 4.46 12.03
N HIS A 82 -21.29 4.61 13.35
CA HIS A 82 -20.54 5.65 14.03
C HIS A 82 -19.04 5.32 13.87
N PHE A 83 -18.48 5.59 12.68
CA PHE A 83 -17.04 5.48 12.43
C PHE A 83 -16.35 6.53 13.30
N ARG A 84 -15.86 6.10 14.48
CA ARG A 84 -15.11 6.97 15.39
C ARG A 84 -14.04 7.70 14.58
N ARG A 85 -13.96 9.03 14.74
CA ARG A 85 -12.92 9.90 14.17
C ARG A 85 -11.53 9.57 14.73
N GLN A 86 -10.99 8.40 14.44
CA GLN A 86 -9.59 8.10 14.66
C GLN A 86 -8.94 7.87 13.29
N PRO A 87 -7.70 8.35 13.06
CA PRO A 87 -6.96 7.97 11.86
C PRO A 87 -6.84 6.44 11.86
N SER A 88 -7.53 5.78 10.93
CA SER A 88 -7.54 4.33 10.78
C SER A 88 -6.22 3.80 10.23
N VAL A 89 -5.32 4.69 9.78
CA VAL A 89 -3.95 4.36 9.42
C VAL A 89 -3.02 5.29 10.19
N LEU A 90 -2.14 4.71 11.01
CA LEU A 90 -1.16 5.47 11.79
C LEU A 90 0.20 5.34 11.13
N ARG A 91 0.87 6.48 10.94
CA ARG A 91 2.27 6.52 10.50
C ARG A 91 3.15 6.08 11.67
N GLN A 92 4.05 5.12 11.45
CA GLN A 92 5.11 4.86 12.41
C GLN A 92 6.47 5.17 11.77
N GLN A 93 6.88 6.43 11.91
CA GLN A 93 8.30 6.78 11.83
C GLN A 93 8.95 6.29 13.12
N ARG A 94 9.51 5.08 13.11
CA ARG A 94 10.61 4.77 14.02
C ARG A 94 11.89 4.98 13.24
N PHE A 95 12.59 6.07 13.56
CA PHE A 95 14.04 6.11 13.51
C PHE A 95 14.53 4.84 14.20
N TRP A 96 14.94 3.84 13.43
CA TRP A 96 15.91 2.88 13.92
C TRP A 96 17.23 3.65 14.01
N LEU A 97 17.67 3.90 15.26
CA LEU A 97 19.08 4.10 15.57
C LEU A 97 19.88 2.89 15.07
#